data_AF-A0A4Q8QJ88-F1
#
_entry.id   AF-A0A4Q8QJ88-F1
#
_cell.length_a   1.000
_cell.length_b   1.000
_cell.length_c   1.000
_cell.angle_alpha   90.00
_cell.angle_beta   90.00
_cell.angle_gamma   90.00
#
_symmetry.space_group_name_H-M   'P 1'
#
loop_
_entity.id
_entity.type
_entity.pdbx_description
1 polymer ?
#
loop_
_entity_poly.entity_id
_entity_poly.type
_entity_poly.pdbx_seq_one_letter_code
_entity_poly.pdbx_strand_id
1 'polypeptide(L)'
;AATARRYGVSRSLLLRWRRSFRPDPKDAADQPGFVPAIVVTESGPPPCPVAPASSGGAIEIEFATGTRMRITGSVDAATLKAAVAALADGRLR
;
A
#
# COMPACT_ATOMS: atom_id res chain seq x y z
N ALA A 1 22.42 9.03 -2.68
CA ALA A 1 23.42 8.98 -3.77
C ALA A 1 22.77 8.97 -5.15
N ALA A 2 21.65 8.24 -5.33
CA ALA A 2 20.90 8.18 -6.58
C ALA A 2 20.53 9.56 -7.16
N THR A 3 20.00 10.48 -6.35
CA THR A 3 19.62 11.84 -6.79
C THR A 3 20.81 12.63 -7.34
N ALA A 4 21.95 12.61 -6.64
CA ALA A 4 23.14 13.34 -7.07
C ALA A 4 23.67 12.83 -8.43
N ARG A 5 23.72 11.49 -8.59
CA ARG A 5 24.12 10.84 -9.84
C ARG A 5 23.16 11.14 -10.99
N ARG A 6 21.85 11.12 -10.72
CA ARG A 6 20.81 11.43 -11.72
C ARG A 6 20.96 12.82 -12.32
N TYR A 7 21.42 13.80 -11.53
CA TYR A 7 21.59 15.18 -11.96
C TYR A 7 23.05 15.57 -12.23
N GLY A 8 23.98 14.60 -12.28
CA GLY A 8 25.39 14.87 -12.57
C GLY A 8 26.10 15.76 -11.53
N VAL A 9 25.55 15.90 -10.32
CA VAL A 9 26.11 16.72 -9.25
C VAL A 9 26.86 15.87 -8.23
N SER A 10 27.89 16.45 -7.60
CA SER A 10 28.63 15.76 -6.54
C SER A 10 27.76 15.59 -5.29
N ARG A 11 27.96 14.48 -4.56
CA ARG A 11 27.27 14.22 -3.29
C ARG A 11 27.50 15.35 -2.28
N SER A 12 28.71 15.90 -2.24
CA SER A 12 29.10 16.97 -1.32
C SER A 12 28.37 18.28 -1.62
N LEU A 13 28.14 18.61 -2.89
CA LEU A 13 27.38 19.78 -3.31
C LEU A 13 25.91 19.67 -2.90
N LEU A 14 25.29 18.51 -3.16
CA LEU A 14 23.90 18.25 -2.77
C LEU A 14 23.70 18.31 -1.25
N LEU A 15 24.67 17.81 -0.47
CA LEU A 15 24.63 17.91 1.00
C LEU A 15 24.78 19.35 1.49
N ARG A 16 25.59 20.17 0.82
CA ARG A 16 25.74 21.60 1.14
C ARG A 16 24.41 22.32 0.94
N TRP A 17 23.78 22.16 -0.22
CA TRP A 17 22.47 22.76 -0.50
C TRP A 17 21.41 22.33 0.52
N ARG A 18 21.34 21.05 0.85
CA ARG A 18 20.40 20.56 1.88
C ARG A 18 20.57 21.23 3.25
N ARG A 19 21.78 21.68 3.60
CA ARG A 19 22.03 22.42 4.84
C ARG A 19 21.68 23.89 4.69
N SER A 20 22.07 24.51 3.58
CA SER A 20 21.84 25.94 3.31
C SER A 20 20.36 26.30 3.10
N PHE A 21 19.57 25.38 2.56
CA PHE A 21 18.13 25.56 2.31
C PHE A 21 17.26 24.82 3.32
N ARG A 22 17.82 24.39 4.46
CA ARG A 22 17.02 23.82 5.53
C ARG A 22 16.20 24.96 6.16
N PRO A 23 14.86 24.85 6.26
CA PRO A 23 14.06 25.84 6.97
C PRO A 23 14.54 25.94 8.43
N ASP A 24 14.47 27.14 9.01
CA ASP A 24 14.81 27.36 10.41
C ASP A 24 13.87 26.50 11.29
N PRO A 25 14.31 25.97 12.46
CA PRO A 25 13.44 25.17 13.31
C PRO A 25 12.15 25.90 13.73
N LYS A 26 12.16 27.24 13.76
CA LYS A 26 10.97 28.05 13.99
C LYS A 26 9.98 28.00 12.82
N ASP A 27 10.46 27.99 11.58
CA ASP A 27 9.64 27.84 10.36
C ASP A 27 9.18 26.38 10.16
N ALA A 28 9.90 25.42 10.74
CA ALA A 28 9.56 24.00 10.69
C ALA A 28 8.43 23.60 11.68
N ALA A 29 8.15 24.43 12.70
CA ALA A 29 7.07 24.19 13.65
C ALA A 29 5.67 24.28 13.00
N ASP A 30 5.55 25.04 11.91
CA ASP A 30 4.31 25.25 11.13
C ASP A 30 4.23 24.37 9.87
N GLN A 31 5.26 23.57 9.57
CA GLN A 31 5.21 22.62 8.45
C GLN A 31 4.70 21.25 8.92
N PRO A 32 3.78 20.61 8.17
CA PRO A 32 3.35 19.25 8.48
C PRO A 32 4.56 18.30 8.41
N GLY A 33 4.99 17.81 9.57
CA GLY A 33 6.11 16.90 9.73
C GLY A 33 5.69 15.48 10.08
N PHE A 34 6.61 14.53 9.93
CA PHE A 34 6.42 13.18 10.45
C PHE A 34 6.59 13.21 11.97
N VAL A 35 5.49 12.94 12.69
CA VAL A 35 5.53 12.75 14.15
C VAL A 35 5.79 11.26 14.43
N PRO A 36 6.71 10.91 15.34
CA PRO A 36 6.90 9.54 15.76
C PRO A 36 5.59 8.94 16.31
N ALA A 37 5.15 7.82 15.73
CA ALA A 37 4.05 7.06 16.30
C ALA A 37 4.56 6.29 17.52
N ILE A 38 4.08 6.65 18.71
CA ILE A 38 4.38 5.94 19.95
C ILE A 38 3.26 4.93 20.18
N VAL A 39 3.58 3.64 20.04
CA VAL A 39 2.64 2.57 20.37
C VAL A 39 2.75 2.31 21.87
N VAL A 40 1.79 2.81 22.64
CA VAL A 40 1.64 2.47 24.06
C VAL A 40 0.86 1.16 24.12
N THR A 41 1.43 0.13 24.77
CA THR A 41 0.67 -1.07 25.12
C THR A 41 -0.36 -0.68 26.15
N GLU A 42 -1.60 -0.49 25.72
CA GLU A 42 -2.72 -0.32 26.63
C GLU A 42 -2.84 -1.61 27.46
N SER A 43 -2.80 -1.50 28.78
CA SER A 43 -3.28 -2.56 29.69
C SER A 43 -4.82 -2.56 29.67
N GLY A 44 -5.41 -2.64 28.48
CA GLY A 44 -6.82 -2.94 28.28
C GLY A 44 -7.05 -4.45 28.39
N PRO A 45 -8.32 -4.91 28.51
CA PRO A 45 -8.63 -6.33 28.47
C PRO A 45 -7.95 -6.97 27.25
N PRO A 46 -7.51 -8.24 27.36
CA PRO A 46 -6.74 -8.90 26.32
C PRO A 46 -7.41 -8.65 24.97
N PRO A 47 -6.64 -8.34 23.91
CA PRO A 47 -7.24 -8.11 22.60
C PRO A 47 -8.19 -9.26 22.34
N CYS A 48 -9.47 -8.94 22.10
CA CYS A 48 -10.43 -9.92 21.63
C CYS A 48 -9.71 -10.75 20.58
N PRO A 49 -9.67 -12.10 20.69
CA PRO A 49 -8.99 -12.91 19.70
C PRO A 49 -9.46 -12.42 18.35
N VAL A 50 -8.52 -11.86 17.58
CA VAL A 50 -8.79 -11.43 16.22
C VAL A 50 -9.30 -12.71 15.60
N ALA A 51 -10.63 -12.78 15.35
CA ALA A 51 -11.21 -13.95 14.73
C ALA A 51 -10.31 -14.22 13.53
N PRO A 52 -9.75 -15.44 13.39
CA PRO A 52 -8.84 -15.73 12.30
C PRO A 52 -9.51 -15.17 11.06
N ALA A 53 -8.85 -14.22 10.38
CA ALA A 53 -9.37 -13.62 9.16
C ALA A 53 -9.94 -14.79 8.38
N SER A 54 -11.27 -14.83 8.21
CA SER A 54 -11.96 -16.03 7.76
C SER A 54 -11.14 -16.59 6.61
N SER A 55 -10.67 -17.82 6.75
CA SER A 55 -9.67 -18.44 5.86
C SER A 55 -10.11 -18.54 4.39
N GLY A 56 -11.26 -17.95 4.05
CA GLY A 56 -11.65 -17.64 2.70
C GLY A 56 -10.78 -16.52 2.14
N GLY A 57 -9.74 -16.91 1.40
CA GLY A 57 -9.08 -16.01 0.47
C GLY A 57 -10.13 -15.29 -0.38
N ALA A 58 -10.01 -13.97 -0.50
CA ALA A 58 -10.84 -13.19 -1.39
C ALA A 58 -10.12 -13.07 -2.73
N ILE A 59 -10.74 -13.53 -3.81
CA ILE A 59 -10.27 -13.30 -5.18
C ILE A 59 -11.07 -12.15 -5.75
N GLU A 60 -10.37 -11.10 -6.18
CA GLU A 60 -10.99 -9.93 -6.79
C GLU A 60 -10.56 -9.82 -8.24
N ILE A 61 -11.53 -9.65 -9.13
CA ILE A 61 -11.33 -9.53 -10.57
C ILE A 61 -11.96 -8.22 -11.01
N GLU A 62 -11.15 -7.36 -11.64
CA GLU A 62 -11.59 -6.11 -12.24
C GLU A 62 -11.67 -6.29 -13.76
N PHE A 63 -12.81 -5.96 -14.34
CA PHE A 63 -13.04 -6.01 -15.78
C PHE A 63 -12.77 -4.65 -16.41
N ALA A 64 -12.34 -4.64 -17.67
CA ALA A 64 -12.08 -3.39 -18.42
C ALA A 64 -13.31 -2.48 -18.54
N THR A 65 -14.52 -3.00 -18.33
CA THR A 65 -15.78 -2.26 -18.27
C THR A 65 -15.98 -1.50 -16.95
N GLY A 66 -15.03 -1.58 -16.02
CA GLY A 66 -15.11 -0.98 -14.68
C GLY A 66 -15.95 -1.78 -13.69
N THR A 67 -16.45 -2.96 -14.08
CA THR A 67 -17.17 -3.87 -13.18
C THR A 67 -16.15 -4.65 -12.33
N ARG A 68 -16.43 -4.84 -11.04
CA ARG A 68 -15.59 -5.62 -10.13
C ARG A 68 -16.36 -6.81 -9.57
N MET A 69 -15.76 -8.00 -9.67
CA MET A 69 -16.27 -9.23 -9.08
C MET A 69 -15.39 -9.64 -7.90
N ARG A 70 -16.04 -10.05 -6.81
CA ARG A 70 -15.37 -10.52 -5.59
C ARG A 70 -15.90 -11.91 -5.24
N ILE A 71 -14.98 -12.87 -5.12
CA ILE A 71 -15.27 -14.24 -4.68
C ILE A 71 -14.67 -14.41 -3.29
N THR A 72 -15.51 -14.70 -2.30
CA THR A 72 -15.08 -14.91 -0.91
C THR A 72 -15.34 -16.35 -0.48
N GLY A 73 -14.43 -16.94 0.30
CA GLY A 73 -14.57 -18.30 0.82
C GLY A 73 -13.48 -19.24 0.31
N SER A 74 -13.56 -20.52 0.66
CA SER A 74 -12.69 -21.55 0.09
C SER A 74 -13.12 -21.81 -1.35
N VAL A 75 -12.32 -21.36 -2.32
CA VAL A 75 -12.57 -21.57 -3.74
C VAL A 75 -11.74 -22.74 -4.22
N ASP A 76 -12.39 -23.79 -4.73
CA ASP A 76 -11.71 -24.87 -5.41
C ASP A 76 -11.11 -24.39 -6.75
N ALA A 77 -9.94 -24.90 -7.11
CA ALA A 77 -9.21 -24.48 -8.29
C ALA A 77 -9.95 -24.81 -9.59
N ALA A 78 -10.74 -25.90 -9.63
CA ALA A 78 -11.53 -26.24 -10.81
C ALA A 78 -12.68 -25.24 -10.99
N THR A 79 -13.36 -24.86 -9.90
CA THR A 79 -14.42 -23.84 -9.91
C THR A 79 -13.90 -22.48 -10.38
N LEU A 80 -12.72 -22.05 -9.90
CA LEU A 80 -12.10 -20.81 -10.34
C LEU A 80 -11.77 -20.84 -11.84
N LYS A 81 -11.19 -21.94 -12.33
CA LYS A 81 -10.87 -22.11 -13.75
C LYS A 81 -12.12 -22.08 -14.63
N ALA A 82 -13.19 -22.75 -14.21
CA ALA A 82 -14.47 -22.74 -14.94
C ALA A 82 -15.08 -21.33 -15.01
N ALA A 83 -15.03 -20.57 -13.92
CA ALA A 83 -15.54 -19.20 -13.89
C ALA A 83 -14.73 -18.27 -14.83
N VAL A 84 -13.39 -18.37 -14.83
CA VAL A 84 -12.54 -17.60 -15.73
C VAL A 84 -12.76 -18.01 -17.19
N ALA A 85 -12.93 -19.30 -17.48
CA ALA A 85 -13.24 -19.80 -18.82
C ALA A 85 -14.60 -19.27 -19.33
N ALA A 86 -15.65 -19.31 -18.51
CA ALA A 86 -16.96 -18.77 -18.87
C ALA A 86 -16.92 -17.26 -19.13
N LEU A 87 -16.10 -16.51 -18.39
CA LEU A 87 -15.87 -15.08 -18.64
C LEU A 87 -15.09 -14.82 -19.93
N ALA A 88 -14.14 -15.69 -20.28
CA ALA A 88 -13.38 -15.61 -21.52
C ALA A 88 -14.24 -15.94 -22.76
N ASP A 89 -15.12 -16.93 -22.64
CA ASP A 89 -16.08 -17.33 -23.68
C ASP A 89 -17.24 -16.34 -23.82
N GLY A 90 -17.60 -15.67 -22.72
CA GLY A 90 -18.62 -14.63 -22.65
C GLY A 90 -18.22 -13.28 -23.26
N ARG A 91 -17.08 -13.18 -23.97
CA ARG A 91 -16.80 -12.02 -24.83
C ARG A 91 -17.88 -11.95 -25.92
N LEU A 92 -18.92 -11.19 -25.61
CA LEU A 92 -19.99 -10.83 -26.52
C LEU A 92 -19.42 -10.41 -27.87
N ARG A 93 -19.99 -11.03 -28.90
CA ARG A 93 -20.06 -10.50 -30.27
C ARG A 93 -20.53 -9.04 -30.27
#